data_AF-A0AAW0E2F7-F1
#
_entry.id   AF-A0AAW0E2F7-F1
#
_cell.length_a   1.000
_cell.length_b   1.000
_cell.length_c   1.000
_cell.angle_alpha   90.00
_cell.angle_beta   90.00
_cell.angle_gamma   90.00
#
_symmetry.space_group_name_H-M   'P 1'
#
loop_
_entity.id
_entity.type
_entity.pdbx_description
1 polymer ?
#
loop_
_entity_poly.entity_id
_entity_poly.type
_entity_poly.pdbx_seq_one_letter_code
_entity_poly.pdbx_strand_id
1 'polypeptide(L)'
;MSTDFSPRPGCPLCSIVASASTNANDSPETKILWRDQSLTAYVEQANPVSSSGHIIIALNLHVPSIYTLSSTDLPLLVNIRNIALRLLSSHVDASSASTSTTDAKRQFHVGFITPPFKDNRIPVTDHLHCHAYVGPADLMGWWRGIAYSSVAWYSIDDLIAEIRESVSNNRVKSGYQNRNAPIDHISEAGVRSGTADGQETTVPAILPLVKSPESRRQSSSSLHYSPSPLRTEA
;
A
#
# COMPACT_ATOMS: atom_id res chain seq x y z
N MET A 1 -5.08 -5.82 -18.60
CA MET A 1 -4.28 -5.83 -17.35
C MET A 1 -2.83 -5.75 -17.78
N SER A 2 -2.13 -4.69 -17.42
CA SER A 2 -0.71 -4.54 -17.79
C SER A 2 0.10 -5.70 -17.22
N THR A 3 0.96 -6.29 -18.05
CA THR A 3 1.81 -7.45 -17.72
C THR A 3 2.95 -7.09 -16.77
N ASP A 4 3.13 -5.81 -16.47
CA ASP A 4 4.33 -5.26 -15.82
C ASP A 4 4.53 -5.74 -14.38
N PHE A 5 3.46 -6.17 -13.70
CA PHE A 5 3.51 -6.68 -12.33
C PHE A 5 3.14 -8.16 -12.21
N SER A 6 3.24 -8.91 -13.31
CA SER A 6 2.98 -10.36 -13.33
C SER A 6 3.97 -11.10 -12.42
N PRO A 7 3.55 -12.18 -11.74
CA PRO A 7 4.47 -13.00 -10.93
C PRO A 7 5.70 -13.44 -11.75
N ARG A 8 6.90 -13.28 -11.18
CA ARG A 8 8.14 -13.68 -11.85
C ARG A 8 8.58 -15.09 -11.42
N PRO A 9 8.90 -15.99 -12.38
CA PRO A 9 9.51 -17.28 -12.07
C PRO A 9 10.80 -17.09 -11.27
N GLY A 10 10.98 -17.86 -10.19
CA GLY A 10 12.18 -17.78 -9.34
C GLY A 10 12.18 -16.64 -8.32
N CYS A 11 11.15 -15.78 -8.28
CA CYS A 11 11.01 -14.80 -7.20
C CYS A 11 10.47 -15.48 -5.93
N PRO A 12 11.21 -15.45 -4.80
CA PRO A 12 10.79 -16.10 -3.55
C PRO A 12 9.45 -15.56 -3.02
N LEU A 13 9.23 -14.25 -3.11
CA LEU A 13 7.97 -13.62 -2.64
C LEU A 13 6.78 -13.97 -3.53
N CYS A 14 6.95 -14.03 -4.86
CA CYS A 14 5.90 -14.56 -5.74
C CYS A 14 5.53 -16.00 -5.36
N SER A 15 6.51 -16.83 -5.02
CA SER A 15 6.25 -18.20 -4.56
C SER A 15 5.47 -18.24 -3.25
N ILE A 16 5.87 -17.42 -2.26
CA ILE A 16 5.16 -17.35 -0.96
C ILE A 16 3.71 -16.87 -1.16
N VAL A 17 3.52 -15.80 -1.94
CA VAL A 17 2.19 -15.27 -2.29
C VAL A 17 1.35 -16.34 -2.99
N ALA A 18 1.94 -17.07 -3.95
CA ALA A 18 1.24 -18.12 -4.68
C ALA A 18 0.83 -19.26 -3.76
N SER A 19 1.73 -19.77 -2.91
CA SER A 19 1.47 -20.84 -1.94
C SER A 19 0.46 -20.45 -0.87
N ALA A 20 0.46 -19.18 -0.44
CA ALA A 20 -0.55 -18.66 0.49
C ALA A 20 -1.96 -18.63 -0.14
N SER A 21 -2.09 -18.74 -1.47
CA SER A 21 -3.38 -18.82 -2.17
C SER A 21 -4.08 -20.18 -2.00
N THR A 22 -3.33 -21.25 -1.74
CA THR A 22 -3.85 -22.62 -1.79
C THR A 22 -4.40 -23.13 -0.45
N ASN A 23 -4.73 -22.24 0.49
CA ASN A 23 -5.21 -22.59 1.85
C ASN A 23 -4.33 -23.61 2.59
N ALA A 24 -3.03 -23.64 2.29
CA ALA A 24 -2.07 -24.43 3.03
C ALA A 24 -1.68 -23.66 4.30
N ASN A 25 -2.50 -23.75 5.34
CA ASN A 25 -2.16 -23.32 6.70
C ASN A 25 -0.95 -24.08 7.30
N ASP A 26 -0.36 -25.02 6.54
CA ASP A 26 0.56 -26.05 7.02
C ASP A 26 1.86 -26.15 6.19
N SER A 27 2.28 -25.09 5.49
CA SER A 27 3.70 -25.06 5.09
C SER A 27 4.52 -24.75 6.34
N PRO A 28 5.40 -25.66 6.81
CA PRO A 28 6.06 -25.55 8.11
C PRO A 28 7.00 -24.34 8.21
N GLU A 29 7.33 -23.69 7.09
CA GLU A 29 8.30 -22.59 7.03
C GLU A 29 7.68 -21.19 7.09
N THR A 30 6.38 -21.00 6.85
CA THR A 30 5.81 -19.64 6.76
C THR A 30 4.41 -19.54 7.34
N LYS A 31 4.30 -18.89 8.49
CA LYS A 31 3.03 -18.64 9.19
C LYS A 31 2.33 -17.39 8.62
N ILE A 32 1.31 -17.59 7.78
CA ILE A 32 0.47 -16.50 7.25
C ILE A 32 -0.42 -15.92 8.35
N LEU A 33 -0.44 -14.59 8.48
CA LEU A 33 -1.26 -13.84 9.45
C LEU A 33 -2.45 -13.13 8.80
N TRP A 34 -2.26 -12.65 7.57
CA TRP A 34 -3.28 -11.93 6.82
C TRP A 34 -3.12 -12.18 5.34
N ARG A 35 -4.25 -12.22 4.65
CA ARG A 35 -4.28 -12.28 3.21
C ARG A 35 -5.54 -11.62 2.68
N ASP A 36 -5.37 -10.83 1.64
CA ASP A 36 -6.46 -10.34 0.81
C ASP A 36 -6.08 -10.43 -0.68
N GLN A 37 -6.78 -9.68 -1.54
CA GLN A 37 -6.52 -9.69 -2.98
C GLN A 37 -5.19 -9.03 -3.34
N SER A 38 -4.72 -8.05 -2.57
CA SER A 38 -3.55 -7.24 -2.89
C SER A 38 -2.32 -7.54 -2.04
N LEU A 39 -2.49 -8.04 -0.82
CA LEU A 39 -1.44 -8.21 0.16
C LEU A 39 -1.46 -9.61 0.79
N THR A 40 -0.27 -10.09 1.12
CA THR A 40 -0.04 -11.26 1.98
C THR A 40 0.91 -10.88 3.10
N ALA A 41 0.52 -11.10 4.35
CA ALA A 41 1.36 -10.85 5.52
C ALA A 41 1.67 -12.15 6.27
N TYR A 42 2.92 -12.31 6.70
CA TYR A 42 3.38 -13.51 7.40
C TYR A 42 4.47 -13.19 8.43
N VAL A 43 4.64 -14.08 9.42
CA VAL A 43 5.70 -13.96 10.43
C VAL A 43 7.03 -14.43 9.84
N GLU A 44 8.07 -13.61 9.99
CA GLU A 44 9.45 -14.03 9.71
C GLU A 44 9.98 -14.83 10.89
N GLN A 45 10.01 -16.16 10.75
CA GLN A 45 10.44 -17.07 11.81
C GLN A 45 11.89 -17.52 11.69
N ALA A 46 12.43 -17.57 10.47
CA ALA A 46 13.78 -18.09 10.23
C ALA A 46 14.84 -17.07 10.64
N ASN A 47 14.60 -15.79 10.35
CA ASN A 47 15.53 -14.70 10.60
C ASN A 47 14.78 -13.44 11.07
N PRO A 48 14.09 -13.46 12.23
CA PRO A 48 13.44 -12.25 12.75
C PRO A 48 14.48 -11.17 13.07
N VAL A 49 14.10 -9.91 12.93
CA VAL A 49 14.93 -8.77 13.36
C VAL A 49 14.74 -8.38 14.82
N SER A 50 13.64 -8.81 15.42
CA SER A 50 13.29 -8.54 16.82
C SER A 50 12.78 -9.81 17.49
N SER A 51 13.20 -10.02 18.74
CA SER A 51 12.64 -11.04 19.63
C SER A 51 11.16 -10.80 19.96
N SER A 52 10.67 -9.57 19.79
CA SER A 52 9.29 -9.18 20.08
C SER A 52 8.34 -9.33 18.89
N GLY A 53 8.87 -9.66 17.71
CA GLY A 53 8.08 -9.97 16.52
C GLY A 53 8.56 -9.24 15.28
N HIS A 54 8.52 -9.96 14.15
CA HIS A 54 8.86 -9.45 12.81
C HIS A 54 7.89 -10.04 11.79
N ILE A 55 7.20 -9.17 11.06
CA ILE A 55 6.21 -9.49 10.04
C ILE A 55 6.71 -8.93 8.71
N ILE A 56 6.52 -9.71 7.66
CA ILE A 56 6.71 -9.29 6.28
C ILE A 56 5.34 -9.13 5.63
N ILE A 57 5.13 -8.02 4.94
CA ILE A 57 3.94 -7.77 4.13
C ILE A 57 4.38 -7.65 2.68
N ALA A 58 4.06 -8.65 1.88
CA ALA A 58 4.36 -8.68 0.45
C ALA A 58 3.13 -8.27 -0.38
N LEU A 59 3.37 -7.53 -1.46
CA LEU A 59 2.34 -7.30 -2.47
C LEU A 59 2.13 -8.59 -3.26
N ASN A 60 0.87 -8.93 -3.52
CA ASN A 60 0.53 -10.11 -4.32
C ASN A 60 0.95 -9.95 -5.80
N LEU A 61 1.10 -8.70 -6.23
CA LEU A 61 1.70 -8.33 -7.50
C LEU A 61 3.21 -8.15 -7.36
N HIS A 62 3.94 -8.44 -8.43
CA HIS A 62 5.39 -8.30 -8.46
C HIS A 62 5.80 -6.85 -8.76
N VAL A 63 5.76 -6.01 -7.73
CA VAL A 63 6.17 -4.61 -7.81
C VAL A 63 7.67 -4.51 -7.52
N PRO A 64 8.54 -4.01 -8.41
CA PRO A 64 9.99 -4.10 -8.20
C PRO A 64 10.54 -3.37 -6.98
N SER A 65 10.08 -2.14 -6.70
CA SER A 65 10.63 -1.30 -5.64
C SER A 65 9.68 -0.17 -5.26
N ILE A 66 10.04 0.65 -4.26
CA ILE A 66 9.27 1.84 -3.90
C ILE A 66 9.20 2.88 -5.03
N TYR A 67 10.16 2.87 -5.97
CA TYR A 67 10.23 3.86 -7.04
C TYR A 67 9.16 3.70 -8.12
N THR A 68 8.41 2.59 -8.10
CA THR A 68 7.25 2.40 -8.96
C THR A 68 5.95 2.90 -8.32
N LEU A 69 5.99 3.28 -7.04
CA LEU A 69 4.82 3.82 -6.35
C LEU A 69 4.58 5.26 -6.75
N SER A 70 3.31 5.64 -6.83
CA SER A 70 2.87 6.98 -7.17
C SER A 70 1.75 7.45 -6.25
N SER A 71 1.21 8.63 -6.55
CA SER A 71 0.08 9.22 -5.84
C SER A 71 -1.15 8.32 -5.77
N THR A 72 -1.39 7.54 -6.82
CA THR A 72 -2.53 6.62 -6.89
C THR A 72 -2.40 5.44 -5.93
N ASP A 73 -1.19 5.17 -5.44
CA ASP A 73 -0.89 4.05 -4.54
C ASP A 73 -0.90 4.46 -3.05
N LEU A 74 -1.19 5.73 -2.74
CA LEU A 74 -1.34 6.20 -1.36
C LEU A 74 -2.35 5.38 -0.54
N PRO A 75 -3.54 5.00 -1.05
CA PRO A 75 -4.47 4.14 -0.31
C PRO A 75 -3.87 2.77 0.03
N LEU A 76 -3.05 2.20 -0.87
CA LEU A 76 -2.36 0.93 -0.64
C LEU A 76 -1.34 1.06 0.49
N LEU A 77 -0.52 2.12 0.49
CA LEU A 77 0.47 2.37 1.55
C LEU A 77 -0.19 2.57 2.93
N VAL A 78 -1.28 3.34 2.97
CA VAL A 78 -2.07 3.51 4.21
C VAL A 78 -2.62 2.17 4.69
N ASN A 79 -3.11 1.32 3.78
CA ASN A 79 -3.60 -0.01 4.13
C ASN A 79 -2.48 -0.91 4.69
N ILE A 80 -1.31 -0.93 4.05
CA ILE A 80 -0.13 -1.68 4.53
C ILE A 80 0.22 -1.24 5.96
N ARG A 81 0.29 0.07 6.22
CA ARG A 81 0.57 0.60 7.56
C ARG A 81 -0.46 0.12 8.59
N ASN A 82 -1.75 0.23 8.27
CA ASN A 82 -2.82 -0.15 9.19
C ASN A 82 -2.81 -1.66 9.48
N ILE A 83 -2.55 -2.50 8.47
CA ILE A 83 -2.40 -3.95 8.63
C ILE A 83 -1.19 -4.24 9.51
N ALA A 84 -0.03 -3.63 9.24
CA ALA A 84 1.19 -3.83 10.01
C ALA A 84 0.96 -3.52 11.50
N LEU A 85 0.45 -2.34 11.82
CA LEU A 85 0.22 -1.91 13.20
C LEU A 85 -0.78 -2.83 13.91
N ARG A 86 -1.89 -3.18 13.25
CA ARG A 86 -2.90 -4.10 13.82
C ARG A 86 -2.31 -5.48 14.12
N LEU A 87 -1.54 -6.04 13.18
CA LEU A 87 -0.94 -7.36 13.35
C LEU A 87 0.13 -7.34 14.44
N LEU A 88 1.00 -6.32 14.48
CA LEU A 88 2.00 -6.17 15.54
C LEU A 88 1.35 -6.02 16.92
N SER A 89 0.33 -5.16 17.06
CA SER A 89 -0.43 -5.03 18.31
C SER A 89 -0.99 -6.38 18.77
N SER A 90 -1.64 -7.12 17.87
CA SER A 90 -2.20 -8.43 18.21
C SER A 90 -1.15 -9.46 18.64
N HIS A 91 0.05 -9.38 18.06
CA HIS A 91 1.17 -10.28 18.38
C HIS A 91 1.76 -9.98 19.76
N VAL A 92 1.85 -8.69 20.08
CA VAL A 92 2.28 -8.20 21.38
C VAL A 92 1.30 -8.60 22.48
N ASP A 93 0.00 -8.34 22.29
CA ASP A 93 -1.03 -8.63 23.30
C ASP A 93 -1.11 -10.13 23.63
N ALA A 94 -0.96 -10.99 22.62
CA ALA A 94 -0.91 -12.45 22.81
C ALA A 94 0.31 -12.91 23.64
N SER A 95 1.42 -12.20 23.55
CA SER A 95 2.67 -12.51 24.27
C SER A 95 2.72 -11.85 25.66
N SER A 96 1.89 -10.83 25.90
CA SER A 96 1.95 -9.98 27.10
C SER A 96 1.06 -10.44 28.25
N ALA A 97 0.37 -11.59 28.13
CA ALA A 97 -0.49 -12.15 29.18
C ALA A 97 0.24 -12.47 30.51
N SER A 98 1.56 -12.27 30.61
CA SER A 98 2.34 -12.53 31.83
C SER A 98 3.02 -11.30 32.48
N THR A 99 3.06 -10.11 31.87
CA THR A 99 3.83 -9.00 32.48
C THR A 99 3.30 -7.61 32.12
N SER A 100 2.61 -6.99 33.08
CA SER A 100 2.18 -5.60 33.08
C SER A 100 3.33 -4.68 33.51
N THR A 101 4.20 -4.26 32.59
CA THR A 101 5.18 -3.19 32.85
C THR A 101 5.34 -2.28 31.64
N THR A 102 4.72 -1.10 31.76
CA THR A 102 5.05 0.18 31.09
C THR A 102 5.28 0.19 29.57
N ASP A 103 4.25 0.65 28.86
CA ASP A 103 4.10 0.89 27.40
C ASP A 103 5.15 1.78 26.70
N ALA A 104 6.19 2.25 27.40
CA ALA A 104 7.16 3.21 26.85
C ALA A 104 8.28 2.58 25.98
N LYS A 105 8.30 1.26 25.77
CA LYS A 105 9.38 0.55 25.05
C LYS A 105 8.99 -0.19 23.77
N ARG A 106 7.70 -0.31 23.44
CA ARG A 106 7.24 -1.05 22.24
C ARG A 106 7.01 -0.09 21.09
N GLN A 107 8.09 0.35 20.45
CA GLN A 107 8.00 1.17 19.24
C GLN A 107 7.75 0.26 18.04
N PHE A 108 6.67 0.46 17.30
CA PHE A 108 6.46 -0.24 16.04
C PHE A 108 7.22 0.45 14.92
N HIS A 109 7.96 -0.34 14.15
CA HIS A 109 8.71 0.11 12.99
C HIS A 109 8.10 -0.52 11.75
N VAL A 110 7.69 0.31 10.79
CA VAL A 110 7.07 -0.13 9.54
C VAL A 110 7.72 0.62 8.40
N GLY A 111 8.24 -0.10 7.41
CA GLY A 111 8.99 0.50 6.32
C GLY A 111 9.53 -0.50 5.32
N PHE A 112 10.38 0.01 4.43
CA PHE A 112 10.93 -0.71 3.30
C PHE A 112 12.45 -0.61 3.33
N ILE A 113 13.12 -1.64 2.83
CA ILE A 113 14.55 -1.57 2.51
C ILE A 113 14.65 -1.16 1.04
N THR A 114 15.38 -0.09 0.76
CA THR A 114 15.45 0.49 -0.58
C THR A 114 16.71 0.04 -1.33
N PRO A 115 16.63 -0.18 -2.65
CA PRO A 115 17.80 -0.40 -3.47
C PRO A 115 18.82 0.75 -3.33
N PRO A 116 20.14 0.48 -3.41
CA PRO A 116 20.77 -0.80 -3.74
C PRO A 116 20.91 -1.75 -2.54
N PHE A 117 20.41 -1.38 -1.36
CA PHE A 117 20.49 -2.22 -0.17
C PHE A 117 19.48 -3.37 -0.24
N LYS A 118 19.78 -4.44 0.48
CA LYS A 118 18.92 -5.61 0.61
C LYS A 118 19.03 -6.20 2.01
N ASP A 119 17.98 -6.86 2.47
CA ASP A 119 18.11 -7.76 3.61
C ASP A 119 18.92 -8.99 3.17
N ASN A 120 20.08 -9.21 3.76
CA ASN A 120 20.91 -10.38 3.44
C ASN A 120 20.24 -11.71 3.81
N ARG A 121 19.24 -11.70 4.70
CA ARG A 121 18.46 -12.88 5.09
C ARG A 121 17.18 -13.04 4.27
N ILE A 122 16.72 -11.97 3.63
CA ILE A 122 15.60 -11.97 2.69
C ILE A 122 16.07 -11.24 1.42
N PRO A 123 16.96 -11.86 0.62
CA PRO A 123 17.70 -11.16 -0.45
C PRO A 123 16.83 -10.95 -1.70
N VAL A 124 15.65 -10.40 -1.52
CA VAL A 124 14.69 -10.08 -2.58
C VAL A 124 14.79 -8.59 -2.86
N THR A 125 15.51 -8.25 -3.93
CA THR A 125 15.75 -6.85 -4.33
C THR A 125 14.74 -6.31 -5.34
N ASP A 126 13.98 -7.20 -5.94
CA ASP A 126 13.13 -6.94 -7.10
C ASP A 126 11.69 -7.41 -6.83
N HIS A 127 11.24 -7.34 -5.57
CA HIS A 127 9.83 -7.51 -5.21
C HIS A 127 9.62 -6.77 -3.89
N LEU A 128 8.93 -5.65 -3.99
CA LEU A 128 8.60 -4.75 -2.92
C LEU A 128 7.84 -5.49 -1.81
N HIS A 129 8.40 -5.40 -0.62
CA HIS A 129 7.80 -5.92 0.59
C HIS A 129 8.10 -4.96 1.74
N CYS A 130 7.13 -4.82 2.63
CA CYS A 130 7.26 -4.03 3.83
C CYS A 130 7.73 -4.93 4.97
N HIS A 131 8.70 -4.45 5.75
CA HIS A 131 9.05 -5.02 7.03
C HIS A 131 8.31 -4.27 8.14
N ALA A 132 7.72 -5.02 9.06
CA ALA A 132 7.08 -4.50 10.24
C ALA A 132 7.58 -5.24 11.47
N TYR A 133 8.15 -4.55 12.46
CA TYR A 133 8.67 -5.19 13.66
C TYR A 133 8.45 -4.36 14.92
N VAL A 134 8.50 -5.03 16.07
CA VAL A 134 8.41 -4.38 17.39
C VAL A 134 9.82 -4.08 17.88
N GLY A 135 10.09 -2.86 18.34
CA GLY A 135 11.35 -2.51 18.97
C GLY A 135 11.54 -3.23 20.32
N PRO A 136 12.78 -3.54 20.72
CA PRO A 136 14.04 -3.26 20.01
C PRO A 136 14.34 -4.25 18.87
N ALA A 137 15.25 -3.84 18.00
CA ALA A 137 15.79 -4.60 16.88
C ALA A 137 17.00 -5.49 17.28
N ASP A 138 16.80 -6.33 18.29
CA ASP A 138 17.87 -7.04 19.01
C ASP A 138 18.48 -8.25 18.25
N LEU A 139 17.88 -8.69 17.14
CA LEU A 139 18.29 -9.91 16.41
C LEU A 139 18.94 -9.63 15.04
N MET A 140 19.11 -8.36 14.65
CA MET A 140 19.63 -8.00 13.33
C MET A 140 21.11 -8.41 13.14
N GLY A 141 21.91 -8.37 14.20
CA GLY A 141 23.37 -8.40 14.09
C GLY A 141 23.90 -7.16 13.34
N TRP A 142 25.23 -6.98 13.33
CA TRP A 142 25.85 -5.74 12.84
C TRP A 142 25.57 -5.47 11.35
N TRP A 143 25.81 -6.46 10.48
CA TRP A 143 25.72 -6.26 9.03
C TRP A 143 24.29 -6.03 8.53
N ARG A 144 23.32 -6.78 9.06
CA ARG A 144 21.91 -6.57 8.71
C ARG A 144 21.40 -5.25 9.29
N GLY A 145 21.94 -4.82 10.44
CA GLY A 145 21.63 -3.53 11.05
C GLY A 145 21.85 -2.34 10.12
N ILE A 146 22.76 -2.43 9.14
CA ILE A 146 22.94 -1.39 8.12
C ILE A 146 21.69 -1.25 7.25
N ALA A 147 21.09 -2.36 6.81
CA ALA A 147 19.89 -2.35 5.97
C ALA A 147 18.65 -1.77 6.71
N TYR A 148 18.63 -1.88 8.04
CA TYR A 148 17.59 -1.33 8.90
C TYR A 148 17.97 0.02 9.53
N SER A 149 19.10 0.60 9.13
CA SER A 149 19.51 1.95 9.54
C SER A 149 18.86 3.01 8.64
N SER A 150 18.92 4.26 9.06
CA SER A 150 18.43 5.41 8.28
C SER A 150 19.04 5.56 6.89
N VAL A 151 20.11 4.81 6.57
CA VAL A 151 20.75 4.80 5.25
C VAL A 151 19.95 4.01 4.21
N ALA A 152 19.31 2.92 4.63
CA ALA A 152 18.68 1.94 3.75
C ALA A 152 17.18 1.72 4.08
N TRP A 153 16.78 2.11 5.28
CA TRP A 153 15.41 2.03 5.75
C TRP A 153 14.64 3.27 5.35
N TYR A 154 13.51 3.06 4.68
CA TYR A 154 12.57 4.11 4.34
C TYR A 154 11.26 3.85 5.08
N SER A 155 10.90 4.73 6.02
CA SER A 155 9.69 4.55 6.83
C SER A 155 8.44 4.69 5.97
N ILE A 156 7.39 3.91 6.27
CA ILE A 156 6.14 3.99 5.49
C ILE A 156 5.47 5.36 5.62
N ASP A 157 5.61 6.01 6.78
CA ASP A 157 5.02 7.32 7.03
C ASP A 157 5.75 8.43 6.26
N ASP A 158 7.09 8.38 6.19
CA ASP A 158 7.87 9.30 5.37
C ASP A 158 7.53 9.09 3.88
N LEU A 159 7.32 7.85 3.44
CA LEU A 159 7.03 7.57 2.02
C LEU A 159 5.65 8.12 1.63
N ILE A 160 4.66 7.92 2.50
CA ILE A 160 3.34 8.52 2.34
C ILE A 160 3.45 10.05 2.32
N ALA A 161 4.26 10.64 3.19
CA ALA A 161 4.45 12.09 3.25
C ALA A 161 5.13 12.62 1.98
N GLU A 162 6.22 11.99 1.52
CA GLU A 162 6.95 12.38 0.31
C GLU A 162 6.07 12.33 -0.94
N ILE A 163 5.32 11.25 -1.14
CA ILE A 163 4.39 11.14 -2.26
C ILE A 163 3.29 12.22 -2.16
N ARG A 164 2.74 12.47 -0.98
CA ARG A 164 1.74 13.54 -0.76
C ARG A 164 2.32 14.94 -1.03
N GLU A 165 3.56 15.18 -0.64
CA GLU A 165 4.22 16.45 -0.89
C GLU A 165 4.45 16.66 -2.39
N SER A 166 4.92 15.63 -3.10
CA SER A 166 5.16 15.66 -4.55
C SER A 166 3.91 16.01 -5.37
N VAL A 167 2.73 15.58 -4.94
CA VAL A 167 1.46 15.93 -5.60
C VAL A 167 0.93 17.30 -5.22
N SER A 168 1.16 17.73 -3.97
CA SER A 168 0.70 19.03 -3.48
C SER A 168 1.43 20.19 -4.16
N ASN A 169 2.69 19.97 -4.57
CA ASN A 169 3.48 20.95 -5.32
C ASN A 169 3.10 21.05 -6.81
N ASN A 170 2.35 20.08 -7.35
CA ASN A 170 1.73 20.18 -8.69
C ASN A 170 0.37 20.90 -8.67
N ARG A 171 -0.10 21.36 -7.51
CA ARG A 171 -1.32 22.17 -7.40
C ARG A 171 -1.02 23.57 -7.95
N VAL A 172 -1.57 23.86 -9.13
CA VAL A 172 -1.63 25.20 -9.73
C VAL A 172 -1.89 26.24 -8.63
N LYS A 173 -0.91 27.15 -8.43
CA LYS A 173 -1.05 28.33 -7.57
C LYS A 173 -2.36 29.03 -7.91
N SER A 174 -3.20 29.25 -6.91
CA SER A 174 -4.07 30.42 -6.92
C SER A 174 -4.05 31.01 -5.52
N GLY A 175 -3.23 32.05 -5.32
CA GLY A 175 -3.33 32.89 -4.15
C GLY A 175 -4.73 33.50 -4.11
N TYR A 176 -5.59 33.01 -3.23
CA TYR A 176 -6.82 33.68 -2.81
C TYR A 176 -7.08 33.29 -1.36
N GLN A 177 -7.11 34.28 -0.46
CA GLN A 177 -7.16 34.16 1.00
C GLN A 177 -8.51 33.65 1.56
N ASN A 178 -9.35 33.03 0.74
CA ASN A 178 -10.61 32.44 1.17
C ASN A 178 -11.01 31.35 0.18
N ARG A 179 -10.96 30.07 0.55
CA ARG A 179 -11.47 29.00 -0.32
C ARG A 179 -12.41 28.06 0.40
N ASN A 180 -13.64 28.10 -0.08
CA ASN A 180 -14.60 27.00 -0.09
C ASN A 180 -14.82 26.68 -1.58
N ALA A 181 -13.81 26.13 -2.26
CA ALA A 181 -13.89 25.93 -3.70
C ALA A 181 -14.63 24.63 -4.02
N PRO A 182 -15.49 24.59 -5.05
CA PRO A 182 -16.24 23.40 -5.43
C PRO A 182 -15.36 22.15 -5.66
N ILE A 183 -14.11 22.35 -6.09
CA ILE A 183 -13.15 21.26 -6.32
C ILE A 183 -12.68 20.59 -5.02
N ASP A 184 -12.75 21.27 -3.88
CA ASP A 184 -12.41 20.70 -2.57
C ASP A 184 -13.47 19.68 -2.08
N HIS A 185 -14.66 19.67 -2.72
CA HIS A 185 -15.72 18.69 -2.47
C HIS A 185 -15.71 17.49 -3.44
N ILE A 186 -14.77 17.46 -4.39
CA ILE A 186 -14.64 16.37 -5.36
C ILE A 186 -13.51 15.45 -4.88
N SER A 187 -13.86 14.26 -4.42
CA SER A 187 -12.93 13.25 -3.89
C SER A 187 -11.85 12.79 -4.87
N GLU A 188 -12.07 12.98 -6.18
CA GLU A 188 -11.11 12.63 -7.24
C GLU A 188 -10.26 13.82 -7.72
N ALA A 189 -10.43 15.01 -7.16
CA ALA A 189 -9.65 16.18 -7.56
C ALA A 189 -8.16 16.01 -7.22
N GLY A 190 -7.29 16.18 -8.22
CA GLY A 190 -5.83 16.04 -8.07
C GLY A 190 -5.28 14.62 -8.23
N VAL A 191 -6.15 13.63 -8.51
CA VAL A 191 -5.72 12.24 -8.77
C VAL A 191 -5.18 12.06 -10.19
N ARG A 192 -5.54 12.95 -11.12
CA ARG A 192 -5.14 12.91 -12.52
C ARG A 192 -4.03 13.91 -12.83
N SER A 193 -3.05 13.49 -13.62
CA SER A 193 -2.01 14.34 -14.18
C SER A 193 -2.18 14.45 -15.69
N GLY A 194 -1.89 15.61 -16.25
CA GLY A 194 -1.95 15.81 -17.70
C GLY A 194 -1.09 16.98 -18.15
N THR A 195 -0.72 16.96 -19.42
CA THR A 195 0.00 18.04 -20.08
C THR A 195 -0.96 19.16 -20.51
N ALA A 196 -0.42 20.35 -20.79
CA ALA A 196 -1.22 21.53 -21.13
C ALA A 196 -2.02 21.39 -22.45
N ASP A 197 -1.67 20.42 -23.30
CA ASP A 197 -2.38 20.04 -24.52
C ASP A 197 -3.51 19.04 -24.28
N GLY A 198 -3.78 18.68 -23.01
CA GLY A 198 -4.88 17.81 -22.62
C GLY A 198 -4.58 16.31 -22.71
N GLN A 199 -3.34 15.90 -22.94
CA GLN A 199 -2.98 14.49 -22.81
C GLN A 199 -2.94 14.08 -21.34
N GLU A 200 -3.64 13.00 -21.02
CA GLU A 200 -3.62 12.40 -19.70
C GLU A 200 -2.32 11.62 -19.50
N THR A 201 -1.52 12.03 -18.52
CA THR A 201 -0.25 11.40 -18.14
C THR A 201 -0.34 10.71 -16.77
N THR A 202 -1.56 10.54 -16.25
CA THR A 202 -1.82 9.83 -14.99
C THR A 202 -1.22 8.44 -15.06
N VAL A 203 -0.26 8.17 -14.16
CA VAL A 203 0.30 6.82 -14.01
C VAL A 203 -0.81 5.91 -13.50
N PRO A 204 -1.08 4.77 -14.17
CA PRO A 204 -2.09 3.84 -13.70
C PRO A 204 -1.72 3.26 -12.33
N ALA A 205 -2.70 3.19 -11.44
CA ALA A 205 -2.53 2.61 -10.10
C ALA A 205 -2.09 1.14 -10.18
N ILE A 206 -1.26 0.71 -9.23
CA ILE A 206 -0.81 -0.69 -9.14
C ILE A 206 -2.00 -1.63 -8.90
N LEU A 207 -2.99 -1.15 -8.15
CA LEU A 207 -4.23 -1.88 -7.90
C LEU A 207 -5.40 -1.16 -8.55
N PRO A 208 -6.32 -1.88 -9.22
CA PRO A 208 -7.57 -1.29 -9.63
C PRO A 208 -8.29 -0.75 -8.39
N LEU A 209 -8.60 0.55 -8.39
CA LEU A 209 -9.40 1.17 -7.35
C LEU A 209 -10.66 0.33 -7.18
N VAL A 210 -10.86 -0.25 -6.00
CA VAL A 210 -12.11 -0.93 -5.66
C VAL A 210 -13.19 0.12 -5.84
N LYS A 211 -14.01 0.00 -6.89
CA LYS A 211 -15.14 0.89 -7.11
C LYS A 211 -15.98 0.84 -5.85
N SER A 212 -16.03 1.96 -5.13
CA SER A 212 -16.96 2.11 -4.01
C SER A 212 -18.37 1.77 -4.54
N PRO A 213 -19.18 0.96 -3.84
CA PRO A 213 -20.47 0.49 -4.34
C PRO A 213 -21.55 1.59 -4.50
N GLU A 214 -21.18 2.87 -4.50
CA GLU A 214 -22.11 4.01 -4.49
C GLU A 214 -22.59 4.47 -5.88
N SER A 215 -22.17 3.82 -6.98
CA SER A 215 -22.62 4.16 -8.34
C SER A 215 -23.77 3.29 -8.87
N ARG A 216 -24.69 2.84 -7.99
CA ARG A 216 -25.91 2.13 -8.40
C ARG A 216 -27.18 2.89 -8.06
N ARG A 217 -27.22 4.20 -8.33
CA ARG A 217 -28.48 4.96 -8.46
C ARG A 217 -28.31 6.11 -9.45
N GLN A 218 -28.45 5.82 -10.74
CA GLN A 218 -29.05 6.72 -11.74
C GLN A 218 -29.20 5.96 -13.06
N SER A 219 -30.07 4.94 -13.03
CA SER A 219 -30.79 4.51 -14.23
C SER A 219 -32.25 4.86 -14.00
N SER A 220 -32.66 6.06 -14.39
CA SER A 220 -34.07 6.38 -14.51
C SER A 220 -34.31 7.34 -15.67
N SER A 221 -34.93 6.75 -16.70
CA SER A 221 -35.88 7.35 -17.64
C SER A 221 -35.38 8.46 -18.57
N SER A 222 -34.87 8.03 -19.73
CA SER A 222 -35.06 8.73 -20.99
C SER A 222 -36.57 8.80 -21.32
N LEU A 223 -37.21 9.93 -21.00
CA LEU A 223 -38.53 10.24 -21.54
C LEU A 223 -38.39 10.73 -22.98
N HIS A 224 -38.89 9.91 -23.87
CA HIS A 224 -39.01 10.09 -25.30
C HIS A 224 -40.00 11.25 -25.56
N TYR A 225 -39.51 12.43 -25.97
CA TYR A 225 -40.37 13.53 -26.40
C TYR A 225 -40.76 13.29 -27.88
N SER A 226 -42.01 12.86 -28.11
CA SER A 226 -42.62 12.84 -29.44
C SER A 226 -43.27 14.18 -29.74
N PRO A 227 -42.94 14.86 -30.85
CA PRO A 227 -43.69 16.02 -31.31
C PRO A 227 -44.97 15.57 -32.04
N SER A 228 -46.12 16.14 -31.67
CA SER A 228 -47.38 15.98 -32.43
C SER A 228 -47.63 17.20 -33.34
N PRO A 229 -48.30 17.01 -34.49
CA PRO A 229 -48.28 17.94 -35.61
C PRO A 229 -49.33 19.06 -35.51
N LEU A 230 -49.06 20.12 -36.28
CA LEU A 230 -49.96 21.24 -36.57
C LEU A 230 -51.34 20.75 -37.02
N ARG A 231 -52.38 21.37 -36.47
CA ARG A 231 -53.75 21.28 -36.98
C ARG A 231 -54.17 22.65 -37.54
N THR A 232 -54.36 22.67 -38.85
CA THR A 232 -54.95 23.73 -39.67
C THR A 232 -56.46 23.60 -39.63
N GLU A 233 -57.22 24.65 -39.30
CA GLU A 233 -58.61 25.01 -39.72
C GLU A 233 -58.82 26.48 -39.25
N ALA A 234 -59.43 27.45 -39.93
CA ALA A 234 -59.97 27.66 -41.27
C ALA A 234 -60.00 29.20 -41.48
#